data_AF-A0A086D5Z2-F1
#
_entry.id   AF-A0A086D5Z2-F1
#
_cell.length_a   1.000
_cell.length_b   1.000
_cell.length_c   1.000
_cell.angle_alpha   90.00
_cell.angle_beta   90.00
_cell.angle_gamma   90.00
#
_symmetry.space_group_name_H-M   'P 1'
#
loop_
_entity.id
_entity.type
_entity.pdbx_description
1 polymer ?
#
loop_
_entity_poly.entity_id
_entity_poly.type
_entity_poly.pdbx_seq_one_letter_code
_entity_poly.pdbx_strand_id
1 'polypeptide(L)'
;QHAIDAEAQRTGGLRARLRHPGERLAQQRQHLEGLDQRLRVAIRQRLQQERQRYDATQRRFALLDPSRTLGQARERVERLGTRLEAAQQMRLRQERQRLEGVARELNAVSPLAVLGRGYAILQDDTGQVIRAASQTQPGQTLTARLGEGRLKLEVKRRLKG
;
A
#
# COMPACT_ATOMS: atom_id res chain seq x y z
N GLN A 1 25.47 -14.21 -110.13
CA GLN A 1 25.74 -13.29 -109.01
C GLN A 1 24.49 -12.65 -108.40
N HIS A 2 23.59 -12.01 -109.18
CA HIS A 2 22.47 -11.19 -108.64
C HIS A 2 21.45 -11.88 -107.72
N ALA A 3 21.25 -13.20 -107.79
CA ALA A 3 20.30 -13.90 -106.92
C ALA A 3 20.80 -14.04 -105.47
N ILE A 4 22.12 -14.09 -105.26
CA ILE A 4 22.73 -14.23 -103.92
C ILE A 4 22.66 -12.91 -103.16
N ASP A 5 22.81 -11.78 -103.87
CA ASP A 5 22.76 -10.44 -103.28
C ASP A 5 21.34 -10.05 -102.80
N ALA A 6 20.31 -10.48 -103.54
CA ALA A 6 18.91 -10.24 -103.17
C ALA A 6 18.48 -11.04 -101.93
N GLU A 7 18.99 -12.27 -101.77
CA GLU A 7 18.73 -13.12 -100.60
C GLU A 7 19.50 -12.60 -99.36
N ALA A 8 20.71 -12.09 -99.56
CA ALA A 8 21.51 -11.44 -98.51
C ALA A 8 20.85 -10.15 -97.98
N GLN A 9 20.25 -9.33 -98.85
CA GLN A 9 19.51 -8.14 -98.43
C GLN A 9 18.21 -8.47 -97.69
N ARG A 10 17.47 -9.51 -98.13
CA ARG A 10 16.25 -9.99 -97.44
C ARG A 10 16.55 -10.54 -96.05
N THR A 11 17.61 -11.33 -95.91
CA THR A 11 18.05 -11.87 -94.60
C THR A 11 18.58 -10.76 -93.67
N GLY A 12 19.23 -9.73 -94.21
CA GLY A 12 19.63 -8.53 -93.47
C GLY A 12 18.44 -7.73 -92.90
N GLY A 13 17.41 -7.50 -93.73
CA GLY A 13 16.19 -6.79 -93.31
C GLY A 13 15.39 -7.55 -92.25
N LEU A 14 15.28 -8.87 -92.37
CA LEU A 14 14.66 -9.73 -91.36
C LEU A 14 15.47 -9.75 -90.05
N ARG A 15 16.80 -9.77 -90.11
CA ARG A 15 17.67 -9.65 -88.91
C ARG A 15 17.52 -8.32 -88.19
N ALA A 16 17.48 -7.20 -88.91
CA ALA A 16 17.26 -5.88 -88.32
C ALA A 16 15.86 -5.77 -87.68
N ARG A 17 14.83 -6.32 -88.35
CA ARG A 17 13.46 -6.39 -87.82
C ARG A 17 13.26 -7.41 -86.71
N LEU A 18 14.17 -8.36 -86.48
CA LEU A 18 14.16 -9.26 -85.31
C LEU A 18 14.93 -8.66 -84.13
N ARG A 19 15.95 -7.83 -84.40
CA ARG A 19 16.72 -7.10 -83.38
C ARG A 19 15.83 -6.09 -82.62
N HIS A 20 15.02 -5.32 -83.34
CA HIS A 20 14.11 -4.33 -82.76
C HIS A 20 13.01 -4.88 -81.82
N PRO A 21 12.24 -5.95 -82.15
CA PRO A 21 11.30 -6.59 -81.24
C PRO A 21 12.01 -7.36 -80.12
N GLY A 22 13.19 -7.93 -80.36
CA GLY A 22 14.03 -8.53 -79.32
C GLY A 22 14.47 -7.51 -78.27
N GLU A 23 14.90 -6.32 -78.70
CA GLU A 23 15.26 -5.19 -77.82
C GLU A 23 14.03 -4.67 -77.05
N ARG A 24 12.86 -4.55 -77.68
CA ARG A 24 11.61 -4.18 -77.00
C ARG A 24 11.18 -5.21 -75.95
N LEU A 25 11.28 -6.50 -76.24
CA LEU A 25 11.00 -7.56 -75.28
C LEU A 25 11.99 -7.56 -74.12
N ALA A 26 13.28 -7.31 -74.39
CA ALA A 26 14.30 -7.17 -73.36
C ALA A 26 14.01 -5.97 -72.44
N GLN A 27 13.63 -4.81 -72.99
CA GLN A 27 13.23 -3.63 -72.23
C GLN A 27 11.98 -3.89 -71.37
N GLN A 28 10.97 -4.57 -71.92
CA GLN A 28 9.76 -4.94 -71.18
C GLN A 28 10.07 -5.93 -70.05
N ARG A 29 10.95 -6.91 -70.27
CA ARG A 29 11.41 -7.83 -69.22
C ARG A 29 12.14 -7.10 -68.10
N GLN A 30 13.08 -6.23 -68.45
CA GLN A 30 13.82 -5.44 -67.47
C GLN A 30 12.90 -4.51 -66.67
N HIS A 31 11.86 -3.95 -67.32
CA HIS A 31 10.86 -3.13 -66.63
C HIS A 31 10.04 -3.96 -65.63
N LEU A 32 9.59 -5.16 -66.03
CA LEU A 32 8.85 -6.08 -65.15
C LEU A 32 9.70 -6.56 -63.96
N GLU A 33 10.97 -6.88 -64.17
CA GLU A 33 11.91 -7.24 -63.09
C GLU A 33 12.09 -6.08 -62.11
N GLY A 34 12.22 -4.84 -62.60
CA GLY A 34 12.29 -3.65 -61.76
C GLY A 34 11.00 -3.42 -60.96
N LEU A 35 9.83 -3.65 -61.55
CA LEU A 35 8.54 -3.55 -60.87
C LEU A 35 8.37 -4.65 -59.80
N ASP A 36 8.73 -5.89 -60.10
CA ASP A 36 8.69 -7.01 -59.14
C ASP A 36 9.62 -6.74 -57.94
N GLN A 37 10.84 -6.27 -58.20
CA GLN A 37 11.78 -5.94 -57.13
C GLN A 37 11.25 -4.80 -56.24
N ARG A 38 10.68 -3.75 -56.84
CA ARG A 38 10.05 -2.65 -56.09
C ARG A 38 8.85 -3.12 -55.27
N LEU A 39 8.00 -3.98 -55.84
CA LEU A 39 6.84 -4.54 -55.15
C LEU A 39 7.28 -5.38 -53.96
N ARG A 40 8.28 -6.26 -54.11
CA ARG A 40 8.83 -7.07 -53.03
C ARG A 40 9.44 -6.25 -51.92
N VAL A 41 10.10 -5.14 -52.25
CA VAL A 41 10.64 -4.20 -51.23
C VAL A 41 9.49 -3.50 -50.51
N ALA A 42 8.50 -2.98 -51.23
CA ALA A 42 7.35 -2.30 -50.64
C ALA A 42 6.54 -3.21 -49.71
N ILE A 43 6.28 -4.46 -50.12
CA ILE A 43 5.58 -5.45 -49.29
C ILE A 43 6.37 -5.75 -48.02
N ARG A 44 7.69 -5.97 -48.12
CA ARG A 44 8.54 -6.23 -46.95
C ARG A 44 8.55 -5.05 -45.98
N GLN A 45 8.68 -3.83 -46.49
CA GLN A 45 8.64 -2.61 -45.69
C GLN A 45 7.28 -2.46 -45.00
N ARG A 46 6.17 -2.71 -45.70
CA ARG A 46 4.83 -2.62 -45.12
C ARG A 46 4.63 -3.65 -44.01
N LEU A 47 5.03 -4.90 -44.24
CA LEU A 47 4.91 -5.95 -43.23
C LEU A 47 5.75 -5.64 -41.98
N GLN A 48 6.95 -5.08 -42.17
CA GLN A 48 7.80 -4.66 -41.06
C GLN A 48 7.15 -3.52 -40.25
N GLN A 49 6.55 -2.53 -40.92
CA GLN A 49 5.84 -1.45 -40.25
C GLN A 49 4.63 -1.94 -39.47
N GLU A 50 3.82 -2.84 -40.04
CA GLU A 50 2.66 -3.38 -39.32
C GLU A 50 3.08 -4.25 -38.13
N ARG A 51 4.17 -5.03 -38.24
CA ARG A 51 4.75 -5.77 -37.09
C ARG A 51 5.20 -4.82 -35.99
N GLN A 52 5.91 -3.74 -36.33
CA GLN A 52 6.34 -2.75 -35.36
C GLN A 52 5.15 -2.06 -34.66
N ARG A 53 4.09 -1.74 -35.40
CA ARG A 53 2.84 -1.18 -34.84
C ARG A 53 2.15 -2.16 -33.90
N TYR A 54 2.06 -3.44 -34.29
CA TYR A 54 1.51 -4.50 -33.47
C TYR A 54 2.29 -4.64 -32.15
N ASP A 55 3.62 -4.73 -32.23
CA ASP A 55 4.49 -4.86 -31.05
C ASP A 55 4.38 -3.63 -30.14
N ALA A 56 4.34 -2.42 -30.69
CA ALA A 56 4.17 -1.20 -29.91
C ALA A 56 2.81 -1.17 -29.19
N THR A 57 1.74 -1.59 -29.88
CA THR A 57 0.39 -1.64 -29.30
C THR A 57 0.29 -2.72 -28.23
N GLN A 58 0.85 -3.91 -28.46
CA GLN A 58 0.94 -4.99 -27.48
C GLN A 58 1.72 -4.57 -26.24
N ARG A 59 2.88 -3.91 -26.38
CA ARG A 59 3.65 -3.39 -25.25
C ARG A 59 2.86 -2.34 -24.46
N ARG A 60 2.16 -1.44 -25.15
CA ARG A 60 1.31 -0.44 -24.50
C ARG A 60 0.15 -1.11 -23.74
N PHE A 61 -0.46 -2.15 -24.30
CA PHE A 61 -1.51 -2.93 -23.65
C PHE A 61 -0.98 -3.70 -22.42
N ALA A 62 0.21 -4.31 -22.53
CA ALA A 62 0.86 -5.01 -21.41
C ALA A 62 1.23 -4.07 -20.25
N LEU A 63 1.61 -2.82 -20.55
CA LEU A 63 1.84 -1.79 -19.54
C LEU A 63 0.54 -1.30 -18.89
N LEU A 64 -0.57 -1.36 -19.63
CA LEU A 64 -1.90 -1.02 -19.15
C LEU A 64 -2.57 -2.16 -18.38
N ASP A 65 -1.96 -3.35 -18.27
CA ASP A 65 -2.57 -4.56 -17.68
C ASP A 65 -3.16 -4.26 -16.28
N PRO A 66 -4.48 -4.02 -16.20
CA PRO A 66 -5.12 -3.60 -14.97
C PRO A 66 -5.09 -4.72 -13.95
N SER A 67 -4.97 -5.97 -14.40
CA SER A 67 -4.99 -7.18 -13.56
C SER A 67 -3.80 -7.20 -12.61
N ARG A 68 -2.60 -6.84 -13.08
CA ARG A 68 -1.40 -6.74 -12.24
C ARG A 68 -1.51 -5.60 -11.23
N THR A 69 -1.94 -4.42 -11.69
CA THR A 69 -2.12 -3.26 -10.82
C THR A 69 -3.19 -3.51 -9.75
N LEU A 70 -4.29 -4.15 -10.12
CA LEU A 70 -5.36 -4.55 -9.22
C LEU A 70 -4.89 -5.61 -8.22
N GLY A 71 -4.09 -6.59 -8.67
CA GLY A 71 -3.48 -7.61 -7.80
C GLY A 71 -2.57 -6.96 -6.74
N GLN A 72 -1.66 -6.08 -7.17
CA GLN A 72 -0.78 -5.34 -6.26
C GLN A 72 -1.56 -4.44 -5.29
N ALA A 73 -2.63 -3.79 -5.76
CA ALA A 73 -3.50 -2.99 -4.92
C ALA A 73 -4.24 -3.84 -3.88
N ARG A 74 -4.77 -5.00 -4.27
CA ARG A 74 -5.42 -5.96 -3.37
C ARG A 74 -4.46 -6.46 -2.29
N GLU A 75 -3.27 -6.90 -2.68
CA GLU A 75 -2.25 -7.32 -1.70
C GLU A 75 -1.85 -6.17 -0.76
N ARG A 76 -1.80 -4.94 -1.27
CA ARG A 76 -1.49 -3.77 -0.45
C ARG A 76 -2.59 -3.51 0.57
N VAL A 77 -3.86 -3.64 0.18
CA VAL A 77 -5.01 -3.50 1.09
C VAL A 77 -4.99 -4.59 2.15
N GLU A 78 -4.78 -5.85 1.77
CA GLU A 78 -4.64 -6.99 2.69
C GLU A 78 -3.53 -6.74 3.73
N ARG A 79 -2.32 -6.40 3.27
CA ARG A 79 -1.19 -6.09 4.16
C ARG A 79 -1.46 -4.93 5.11
N LEU A 80 -2.14 -3.89 4.62
CA LEU A 80 -2.52 -2.74 5.47
C LEU A 80 -3.60 -3.12 6.48
N GLY A 81 -4.56 -3.97 6.11
CA GLY A 81 -5.58 -4.52 7.00
C GLY A 81 -4.97 -5.30 8.16
N THR A 82 -4.11 -6.29 7.86
CA THR A 82 -3.43 -7.08 8.91
C THR A 82 -2.59 -6.21 9.84
N ARG A 83 -1.88 -5.21 9.30
CA ARG A 83 -1.09 -4.27 10.12
C ARG A 83 -1.96 -3.39 11.00
N LEU A 84 -3.11 -2.94 10.50
CA LEU A 84 -4.06 -2.13 11.26
C LEU A 84 -4.64 -2.92 12.44
N GLU A 85 -5.07 -4.16 12.19
CA GLU A 85 -5.60 -5.04 13.25
C GLU A 85 -4.59 -5.28 14.36
N ALA A 86 -3.34 -5.62 14.00
CA ALA A 86 -2.27 -5.82 14.97
C ALA A 86 -1.98 -4.54 15.78
N ALA A 87 -1.92 -3.37 15.11
CA ALA A 87 -1.69 -2.09 15.77
C ALA A 87 -2.84 -1.71 16.73
N GLN A 88 -4.10 -1.96 16.33
CA GLN A 88 -5.27 -1.72 17.19
C GLN A 88 -5.26 -2.61 18.43
N GLN A 89 -4.99 -3.90 18.27
CA GLN A 89 -4.90 -4.83 19.40
C GLN A 89 -3.79 -4.44 20.37
N MET A 90 -2.62 -4.06 19.86
CA MET A 90 -1.51 -3.60 20.70
C MET A 90 -1.87 -2.32 21.46
N ARG A 91 -2.48 -1.34 20.79
CA ARG A 91 -2.91 -0.10 21.42
C ARG A 91 -3.95 -0.33 22.50
N LEU A 92 -4.95 -1.16 22.24
CA LEU A 92 -5.99 -1.51 23.23
C LEU A 92 -5.37 -2.19 24.47
N ARG A 93 -4.39 -3.09 24.28
CA ARG A 93 -3.68 -3.72 25.41
C ARG A 93 -2.92 -2.69 26.24
N GLN A 94 -2.21 -1.77 25.60
CA GLN A 94 -1.46 -0.71 26.29
C GLN A 94 -2.37 0.21 27.08
N GLU A 95 -3.50 0.65 26.50
CA GLU A 95 -4.45 1.51 27.21
C GLU A 95 -5.13 0.78 28.38
N ARG A 96 -5.43 -0.51 28.25
CA ARG A 96 -5.93 -1.34 29.37
C ARG A 96 -4.91 -1.42 30.50
N GLN A 97 -3.64 -1.71 30.20
CA GLN A 97 -2.58 -1.76 31.21
C GLN A 97 -2.39 -0.40 31.90
N ARG A 98 -2.48 0.70 31.14
CA ARG A 98 -2.41 2.05 31.70
C ARG A 98 -3.59 2.33 32.63
N LEU A 99 -4.80 2.00 32.22
CA LEU A 99 -6.00 2.14 33.04
C LEU A 99 -5.90 1.33 34.34
N GLU A 100 -5.47 0.07 34.27
CA GLU A 100 -5.25 -0.78 35.44
C GLU A 100 -4.16 -0.24 36.37
N GLY A 101 -3.11 0.38 35.81
CA GLY A 101 -2.08 1.08 36.59
C GLY A 101 -2.66 2.25 37.37
N VAL A 102 -3.35 3.16 36.68
CA VAL A 102 -3.98 4.34 37.30
C VAL A 102 -5.04 3.93 38.33
N ALA A 103 -5.84 2.90 38.05
CA ALA A 103 -6.84 2.41 39.00
C ALA A 103 -6.19 1.84 40.28
N ARG A 104 -5.07 1.12 40.15
CA ARG A 104 -4.31 0.63 41.31
C ARG A 104 -3.71 1.77 42.12
N GLU A 105 -3.17 2.78 41.46
CA GLU A 105 -2.63 3.96 42.12
C GLU A 105 -3.73 4.73 42.86
N LEU A 106 -4.87 5.00 42.21
CA LEU A 106 -6.03 5.64 42.81
C LEU A 106 -6.54 4.86 44.04
N ASN A 107 -6.59 3.53 43.95
CA ASN A 107 -6.94 2.69 45.09
C ASN A 107 -5.89 2.80 46.20
N ALA A 108 -4.60 2.82 45.89
CA ALA A 108 -3.54 2.93 46.90
C ALA A 108 -3.55 4.27 47.64
N VAL A 109 -3.89 5.38 46.97
CA VAL A 109 -3.99 6.71 47.60
C VAL A 109 -5.39 7.04 48.14
N SER A 110 -6.39 6.18 47.93
CA SER A 110 -7.75 6.41 48.43
C SER A 110 -7.82 6.24 49.95
N PRO A 111 -8.36 7.22 50.70
CA PRO A 111 -8.65 7.08 52.12
C PRO A 111 -9.48 5.82 52.44
N LEU A 112 -10.34 5.38 51.52
CA LEU A 112 -11.12 4.14 51.66
C LEU A 112 -10.25 2.88 51.69
N ALA A 113 -9.14 2.82 50.96
CA ALA A 113 -8.26 1.66 50.97
C ALA A 113 -7.43 1.57 52.26
N VAL A 114 -7.09 2.71 52.87
CA VAL A 114 -6.50 2.77 54.21
C VAL A 114 -7.53 2.29 55.24
N LEU A 115 -8.77 2.79 55.15
CA LEU A 115 -9.85 2.39 56.05
C LEU A 115 -10.23 0.90 55.92
N GLY A 116 -10.18 0.33 54.71
CA GLY A 116 -10.45 -1.08 54.44
C GLY A 116 -9.38 -2.05 54.95
N ARG A 117 -8.17 -1.56 55.28
CA ARG A 117 -7.11 -2.36 55.93
C ARG A 117 -7.23 -2.39 57.46
N GLY A 118 -8.34 -1.90 58.01
CA GLY A 118 -8.60 -1.90 59.45
C GLY A 118 -8.11 -0.65 60.20
N TYR A 119 -7.70 0.40 59.47
CA TYR A 119 -7.35 1.70 60.08
C TYR A 119 -8.60 2.58 60.23
N ALA A 120 -8.56 3.51 61.17
CA ALA A 120 -9.60 4.51 61.37
C ALA A 120 -9.03 5.92 61.21
N ILE A 121 -9.81 6.83 60.60
CA ILE A 121 -9.49 8.26 60.56
C ILE A 121 -10.24 8.92 61.73
N LEU A 122 -9.50 9.55 62.64
CA LEU A 122 -10.06 10.31 63.75
C LEU A 122 -10.29 11.76 63.33
N GLN A 123 -11.48 12.28 63.62
CA GLN A 123 -11.86 13.67 63.40
C GLN A 123 -12.39 14.29 64.70
N ASP A 124 -12.16 15.59 64.89
CA ASP A 124 -12.84 16.37 65.91
C ASP A 124 -14.28 16.72 65.51
N ASP A 125 -14.96 17.52 66.32
CA ASP A 125 -16.32 18.03 66.10
C ASP A 125 -16.41 18.99 64.92
N THR A 126 -15.30 19.66 64.55
CA THR A 126 -15.19 20.51 63.37
C THR A 126 -14.91 19.72 62.07
N GLY A 127 -14.62 18.42 62.19
CA GLY A 127 -14.26 17.54 61.08
C GLY A 127 -12.77 17.52 60.73
N GLN A 128 -11.92 18.17 61.53
CA GLN A 128 -10.48 18.23 61.32
C GLN A 128 -9.82 16.90 61.72
N VAL A 129 -8.92 16.38 60.87
CA VAL A 129 -8.27 15.09 61.09
C VAL A 129 -7.22 15.19 62.18
N ILE A 130 -7.32 14.31 63.18
CA ILE A 130 -6.38 14.20 64.29
C ILE A 130 -5.27 13.23 63.91
N ARG A 131 -4.03 13.74 63.93
CA ARG A 131 -2.82 13.01 63.53
C ARG A 131 -1.92 12.63 64.70
N ALA A 132 -2.03 13.33 65.83
CA ALA A 132 -1.23 13.08 67.02
C ALA A 132 -2.08 13.11 68.29
N ALA A 133 -1.76 12.26 69.26
CA ALA A 133 -2.44 12.24 70.56
C ALA A 133 -2.29 13.55 71.34
N SER A 134 -1.28 14.38 71.03
CA SER A 134 -1.11 15.71 71.61
C SER A 134 -2.20 16.71 71.19
N GLN A 135 -2.96 16.41 70.15
CA GLN A 135 -4.03 17.26 69.63
C GLN A 135 -5.40 17.00 70.33
N THR A 136 -5.50 16.01 71.22
CA THR A 136 -6.80 15.60 71.82
C THR A 136 -6.87 15.84 73.31
N GLN A 137 -7.94 16.39 73.88
CA GLN A 137 -8.02 16.57 75.35
C GLN A 137 -8.84 15.46 76.01
N PRO A 138 -8.54 15.04 77.26
CA PRO A 138 -9.44 14.18 78.02
C PRO A 138 -10.86 14.78 78.08
N GLY A 139 -11.89 13.95 77.88
CA GLY A 139 -13.30 14.35 77.75
C GLY A 139 -13.69 14.83 76.34
N GLN A 140 -12.73 15.00 75.42
CA GLN A 140 -13.04 15.43 74.05
C GLN A 140 -13.78 14.32 73.29
N THR A 141 -14.86 14.69 72.63
CA THR A 141 -15.59 13.82 71.71
C THR A 141 -14.93 13.83 70.34
N LEU A 142 -14.69 12.65 69.78
CA LEU A 142 -14.11 12.44 68.46
C LEU A 142 -15.03 11.56 67.62
N THR A 143 -14.87 11.62 66.30
CA THR A 143 -15.50 10.69 65.38
C THR A 143 -14.43 9.82 64.73
N ALA A 144 -14.55 8.50 64.86
CA ALA A 144 -13.78 7.56 64.09
C ALA A 144 -14.55 7.16 62.84
N ARG A 145 -13.99 7.45 61.68
CA ARG A 145 -14.46 6.92 60.40
C ARG A 145 -13.72 5.62 60.11
N LEU A 146 -14.47 4.56 59.83
CA LEU A 146 -13.97 3.22 59.53
C LEU A 146 -14.17 2.90 58.03
N GLY A 147 -13.71 1.72 57.59
CA GLY A 147 -13.96 1.22 56.23
C GLY A 147 -15.45 1.21 55.89
N GLU A 148 -16.27 0.88 56.90
CA GLU A 148 -17.72 0.95 56.84
C GLU A 148 -18.24 1.56 58.15
N GLY A 149 -19.10 2.58 58.04
CA GLY A 149 -19.71 3.24 59.20
C GLY A 149 -18.82 4.27 59.92
N ARG A 150 -19.36 4.81 61.02
CA ARG A 150 -18.73 5.82 61.88
C ARG A 150 -19.04 5.52 63.33
N LEU A 151 -18.06 5.76 64.20
CA LEU A 151 -18.21 5.63 65.65
C LEU A 151 -17.95 6.98 66.32
N LYS A 152 -18.71 7.25 67.37
CA LYS A 152 -18.48 8.40 68.25
C LYS A 152 -17.65 7.92 69.44
N LEU A 153 -16.56 8.61 69.73
CA LEU A 153 -15.57 8.25 70.73
C LEU A 153 -15.40 9.37 71.74
N GLU A 154 -14.99 9.03 72.95
CA GLU A 154 -14.59 9.99 73.98
C GLU A 154 -13.17 9.67 74.45
N VAL A 155 -12.34 10.70 74.52
CA VAL A 155 -10.94 10.56 74.95
C VAL A 155 -10.90 10.44 76.47
N LYS A 156 -10.65 9.23 77.00
CA LYS A 156 -10.54 9.06 78.46
C LYS A 156 -9.24 9.62 79.02
N ARG A 157 -8.11 9.34 78.37
CA ARG A 157 -6.78 9.81 78.76
C ARG A 157 -5.78 9.65 77.62
N ARG A 158 -4.75 10.51 77.58
CA ARG A 158 -3.58 10.31 76.71
C ARG A 158 -2.65 9.29 77.37
N LEU A 159 -2.24 8.26 76.62
CA LEU A 159 -1.17 7.37 77.04
C LEU A 159 0.16 7.98 76.59
N LYS A 160 1.19 7.89 77.43
CA LYS A 160 2.56 8.18 76.98
C LYS A 160 2.98 7.03 76.06
N GLY A 161 3.36 7.37 74.83
CA GLY A 161 4.06 6.47 73.92
C GLY A 161 5.52 6.33 74.31
#